data_AF-A0A940QTU3-F1
#
_entry.id   AF-A0A940QTU3-F1
#
_cell.length_a   1.000
_cell.length_b   1.000
_cell.length_c   1.000
_cell.angle_alpha   90.00
_cell.angle_beta   90.00
_cell.angle_gamma   90.00
#
_symmetry.space_group_name_H-M   'P 1'
#
loop_
_entity.id
_entity.type
_entity.pdbx_description
1 polymer ?
#
loop_
_entity_poly.entity_id
_entity_poly.type
_entity_poly.pdbx_seq_one_letter_code
_entity_poly.pdbx_strand_id
1 'polypeptide(L)'
;MIRKAKLDDIKEIQRLIKVYAPRGGILPRSLSELYDHLRDFFVFARNRKVIGICALHICWEDLAEIRSLAVEEEDQNKGIGATLVRACLKESKLLGVKRVFALTYQPEFFERLGFERVDKAALPHKIWTDCLKCVKFPDCDETALVKELP
;
A
#
# COMPACT_ATOMS: atom_id res chain seq x y z
N MET A 1 4.55 13.52 -10.91
CA MET A 1 3.11 13.79 -10.71
C MET A 1 2.45 12.54 -10.19
N ILE A 2 1.50 12.70 -9.26
CA ILE A 2 0.70 11.59 -8.75
C ILE A 2 -0.59 11.43 -9.55
N ARG A 3 -0.98 10.20 -9.85
CA ARG A 3 -2.24 9.86 -10.55
C ARG A 3 -2.64 8.41 -10.30
N LYS A 4 -3.88 8.03 -10.65
CA LYS A 4 -4.26 6.61 -10.76
C LYS A 4 -3.42 5.90 -11.83
N ALA A 5 -3.13 4.63 -11.58
CA ALA A 5 -2.47 3.75 -12.53
C ALA A 5 -3.33 3.53 -13.80
N LYS A 6 -2.65 3.24 -14.91
CA LYS A 6 -3.23 2.83 -16.19
C LYS A 6 -2.64 1.48 -16.59
N LEU A 7 -3.22 0.83 -17.60
CA LEU A 7 -2.75 -0.47 -18.11
C LEU A 7 -1.25 -0.44 -18.47
N ASP A 8 -0.80 0.65 -19.09
CA ASP A 8 0.61 0.82 -19.49
C ASP A 8 1.59 0.89 -18.30
N ASP A 9 1.10 1.16 -17.08
CA ASP A 9 1.94 1.23 -15.89
C ASP A 9 2.20 -0.16 -15.25
N ILE A 10 1.43 -1.19 -15.59
CA ILE A 10 1.46 -2.49 -14.90
C ILE A 10 2.86 -3.10 -14.86
N LYS A 11 3.59 -3.04 -15.98
CA LYS A 11 4.96 -3.56 -16.05
C LYS A 11 5.92 -2.79 -15.15
N GLU A 12 5.78 -1.46 -15.07
CA GLU A 12 6.61 -0.64 -14.19
C GLU A 12 6.23 -0.80 -12.71
N ILE A 13 4.94 -0.95 -12.39
CA ILE A 13 4.48 -1.31 -11.05
C ILE A 13 5.10 -2.64 -10.64
N GLN A 14 5.03 -3.66 -11.50
CA GLN A 14 5.64 -4.96 -11.22
C GLN A 14 7.15 -4.85 -11.05
N ARG A 15 7.83 -4.01 -11.85
CA ARG A 15 9.27 -3.78 -11.73
C ARG A 15 9.62 -3.24 -10.33
N LEU A 16 8.92 -2.22 -9.83
CA LEU A 16 9.16 -1.72 -8.47
C LEU A 16 8.89 -2.79 -7.41
N ILE A 17 7.78 -3.53 -7.52
CA ILE A 17 7.47 -4.62 -6.57
C ILE A 17 8.59 -5.66 -6.55
N LYS A 18 9.10 -6.08 -7.72
CA LYS A 18 10.18 -7.07 -7.83
C LYS A 18 11.49 -6.59 -7.21
N VAL A 19 11.76 -5.28 -7.20
CA VAL A 19 12.96 -4.72 -6.54
C VAL A 19 12.85 -4.83 -5.01
N TYR A 20 11.66 -4.58 -4.45
CA TYR A 20 11.46 -4.53 -2.99
C TYR A 20 11.03 -5.86 -2.36
N ALA A 21 10.41 -6.76 -3.12
CA ALA A 21 9.92 -8.02 -2.59
C ALA A 21 11.02 -8.93 -1.98
N PRO A 22 12.21 -9.08 -2.61
CA PRO A 22 13.30 -9.86 -2.01
C PRO A 22 13.84 -9.25 -0.71
N ARG A 23 13.69 -7.92 -0.53
CA ARG A 23 14.10 -7.20 0.68
C ARG A 23 13.08 -7.35 1.82
N GLY A 24 12.00 -8.10 1.59
CA GLY A 24 10.96 -8.39 2.59
C GLY A 24 10.00 -7.23 2.86
N GLY A 25 10.14 -6.08 2.19
CA GLY A 25 9.33 -4.89 2.47
C GLY A 25 7.97 -4.84 1.74
N ILE A 26 7.75 -5.68 0.73
CA ILE A 26 6.50 -5.75 -0.05
C ILE A 26 6.26 -7.20 -0.48
N LEU A 27 5.01 -7.66 -0.47
CA LEU A 27 4.67 -8.98 -1.00
C LEU A 27 4.76 -9.04 -2.53
N PRO A 28 5.30 -10.12 -3.11
CA PRO A 28 5.33 -10.30 -4.56
C PRO A 28 3.91 -10.35 -5.14
N ARG A 29 3.75 -9.84 -6.36
CA ARG A 29 2.49 -9.86 -7.12
C ARG A 29 2.72 -10.34 -8.55
N SER A 30 1.90 -11.29 -8.98
CA SER A 30 1.85 -11.74 -10.38
C SER A 30 1.27 -10.65 -11.28
N LEU A 31 1.47 -10.77 -12.60
CA LEU A 31 0.86 -9.83 -13.53
C LEU A 31 -0.67 -9.91 -13.49
N SER A 32 -1.24 -11.11 -13.34
CA SER A 32 -2.69 -11.30 -13.25
C SER A 32 -3.27 -10.51 -12.10
N GLU A 33 -2.72 -10.66 -10.89
CA GLU A 33 -3.15 -9.91 -9.71
C GLU A 33 -3.05 -8.39 -9.94
N LEU A 34 -1.99 -7.92 -10.59
CA LEU A 34 -1.84 -6.49 -10.87
C LEU A 34 -2.90 -5.98 -11.87
N TYR A 35 -3.30 -6.79 -12.85
CA TYR A 35 -4.42 -6.44 -13.73
C TYR A 35 -5.75 -6.42 -12.99
N ASP A 36 -6.01 -7.43 -12.16
CA ASP A 36 -7.24 -7.53 -11.35
C ASP A 36 -7.38 -6.34 -10.38
N HIS A 37 -6.26 -5.89 -9.81
CA HIS A 37 -6.20 -4.81 -8.82
C HIS A 37 -5.69 -3.47 -9.39
N LEU A 38 -5.66 -3.27 -10.71
CA LEU A 38 -5.11 -2.05 -11.32
C LEU A 38 -5.71 -0.77 -10.71
N ARG A 39 -7.01 -0.80 -10.42
CA ARG A 39 -7.75 0.35 -9.90
C ARG A 39 -7.34 0.73 -8.48
N ASP A 40 -6.70 -0.15 -7.74
CA ASP A 40 -6.24 0.14 -6.37
C ASP A 40 -5.00 1.06 -6.41
N PHE A 41 -4.22 1.02 -7.50
CA PHE A 41 -2.92 1.67 -7.56
C PHE A 41 -2.97 3.16 -7.89
N PHE A 42 -2.24 3.93 -7.10
CA PHE A 42 -1.68 5.22 -7.46
C PHE A 42 -0.21 5.06 -7.85
N VAL A 43 0.21 5.87 -8.83
CA VAL A 43 1.59 5.95 -9.29
C VAL A 43 2.09 7.39 -9.18
N PHE A 44 3.36 7.53 -8.83
CA PHE A 44 4.10 8.77 -8.98
C PHE A 44 4.99 8.65 -10.22
N ALA A 45 4.66 9.40 -11.27
CA ALA A 45 5.36 9.36 -12.54
C ALA A 45 6.26 10.59 -12.76
N ARG A 46 7.45 10.39 -13.33
CA ARG A 46 8.38 11.44 -13.79
C ARG A 46 8.90 11.05 -15.17
N ASN A 47 8.77 11.93 -16.17
CA ASN A 47 9.22 11.70 -17.54
C ASN A 47 8.79 10.33 -18.13
N ARG A 48 7.49 9.98 -17.97
CA ARG A 48 6.87 8.69 -18.34
C ARG A 48 7.33 7.45 -17.56
N LYS A 49 8.30 7.57 -16.66
CA LYS A 49 8.71 6.49 -15.75
C LYS A 49 7.88 6.53 -14.46
N VAL A 50 7.40 5.38 -14.00
CA VAL A 50 6.84 5.24 -12.64
C VAL A 50 8.00 5.10 -11.67
N ILE A 51 8.08 6.03 -10.71
CA ILE A 51 9.14 6.06 -9.70
C ILE A 51 8.60 5.84 -8.28
N GLY A 52 7.29 5.66 -8.13
CA GLY A 52 6.68 5.29 -6.87
C GLY A 52 5.28 4.75 -7.08
N ILE A 53 4.88 3.85 -6.19
CA ILE A 53 3.61 3.12 -6.24
C ILE A 53 3.02 3.02 -4.84
N CYS A 54 1.69 2.98 -4.76
CA CYS A 54 0.94 2.70 -3.54
C CYS A 54 -0.46 2.23 -3.94
N ALA A 55 -0.95 1.17 -3.33
CA ALA A 55 -2.29 0.66 -3.57
C ALA A 55 -3.20 0.96 -2.36
N LEU A 56 -4.47 1.29 -2.64
CA LEU A 56 -5.55 1.33 -1.67
C LEU A 56 -6.50 0.18 -1.96
N HIS A 57 -6.52 -0.82 -1.09
CA HIS A 57 -7.38 -1.98 -1.25
C HIS A 57 -8.58 -1.90 -0.30
N ILE A 58 -9.79 -2.06 -0.81
CA ILE A 58 -11.01 -2.04 0.02
C ILE A 58 -11.21 -3.43 0.61
N CYS A 59 -11.16 -3.55 1.94
CA CYS A 59 -11.25 -4.82 2.64
C CYS A 59 -12.68 -5.14 3.10
N TRP A 60 -13.42 -4.13 3.55
CA TRP A 60 -14.78 -4.26 4.07
C TRP A 60 -15.57 -2.95 3.94
N GLU A 61 -16.78 -2.88 4.52
CA GLU A 61 -17.70 -1.73 4.40
C GLU A 61 -17.06 -0.40 4.80
N ASP A 62 -16.21 -0.39 5.82
CA ASP A 62 -15.63 0.81 6.43
C ASP A 62 -14.10 0.78 6.49
N LEU A 63 -13.47 -0.26 5.93
CA LEU A 63 -12.05 -0.57 6.13
C LEU A 63 -11.33 -0.75 4.80
N ALA A 64 -10.19 -0.07 4.68
CA ALA A 64 -9.25 -0.24 3.57
C ALA A 64 -7.81 -0.41 4.05
N GLU A 65 -6.98 -0.99 3.19
CA GLU A 65 -5.56 -1.23 3.46
C GLU A 65 -4.69 -0.44 2.49
N ILE A 66 -3.61 0.17 3.01
CA ILE A 66 -2.51 0.64 2.20
C ILE A 66 -1.55 -0.51 1.93
N ARG A 67 -1.35 -0.82 0.65
CA ARG A 67 -0.51 -1.92 0.18
C ARG A 67 0.56 -1.44 -0.79
N SER A 68 1.61 -2.23 -0.96
CA SER A 68 2.58 -2.09 -2.04
C SER A 68 3.15 -0.66 -2.17
N LEU A 69 3.43 0.01 -1.05
CA LEU A 69 4.07 1.31 -1.03
C LEU A 69 5.56 1.15 -1.34
N ALA A 70 6.01 1.69 -2.47
CA ALA A 70 7.41 1.70 -2.87
C ALA A 70 7.78 2.99 -3.60
N VAL A 71 9.02 3.43 -3.47
CA VAL A 71 9.60 4.55 -4.21
C VAL A 71 10.98 4.13 -4.69
N GLU A 72 11.39 4.52 -5.90
CA GLU A 72 12.76 4.30 -6.39
C GLU A 72 13.79 4.78 -5.36
N GLU A 73 14.86 4.01 -5.16
CA GLU A 73 15.83 4.21 -4.08
C GLU A 73 16.45 5.63 -4.12
N GLU A 74 16.83 6.09 -5.31
CA GLU A 74 17.39 7.43 -5.56
C GLU A 74 16.39 8.58 -5.33
N ASP A 75 15.10 8.26 -5.21
CA ASP A 75 13.99 9.20 -5.03
C ASP A 75 13.34 9.13 -3.64
N GLN A 76 13.85 8.28 -2.76
CA GLN A 76 13.44 8.24 -1.36
C GLN A 76 13.79 9.55 -0.62
N ASN A 77 13.14 9.78 0.52
CA ASN A 77 13.31 10.99 1.35
C ASN A 77 12.94 12.33 0.68
N LYS A 78 12.36 12.31 -0.53
CA LYS A 78 11.85 13.50 -1.26
C LYS A 78 10.34 13.72 -1.08
N GLY A 79 9.71 13.07 -0.09
CA GLY A 79 8.28 13.20 0.21
C GLY A 79 7.31 12.47 -0.75
N ILE A 80 7.82 11.65 -1.67
CA ILE A 80 6.99 10.91 -2.65
C ILE A 80 6.09 9.88 -1.96
N GLY A 81 6.64 9.06 -1.05
CA GLY A 81 5.86 8.04 -0.34
C GLY A 81 4.70 8.67 0.45
N ALA A 82 4.98 9.76 1.18
CA ALA A 82 3.95 10.50 1.91
C ALA A 82 2.88 11.08 0.98
N THR A 83 3.26 11.52 -0.22
CA THR A 83 2.32 12.03 -1.23
C THR A 83 1.43 10.92 -1.78
N LEU A 84 1.98 9.73 -2.01
CA LEU A 84 1.22 8.55 -2.42
C LEU A 84 0.20 8.13 -1.35
N VAL A 85 0.62 7.99 -0.10
CA VAL A 85 -0.28 7.65 1.01
C VAL A 85 -1.39 8.68 1.16
N ARG A 86 -1.09 9.98 1.08
CA ARG A 86 -2.11 11.03 1.15
C ARG A 86 -3.14 10.94 0.02
N ALA A 87 -2.77 10.49 -1.18
CA ALA A 87 -3.72 10.27 -2.25
C ALA A 87 -4.64 9.07 -1.95
N CYS A 88 -4.10 7.98 -1.41
CA CYS A 88 -4.90 6.85 -0.93
C CYS A 88 -5.87 7.32 0.15
N LEU A 89 -5.41 8.03 1.20
CA LEU A 89 -6.28 8.55 2.26
C LEU A 89 -7.37 9.48 1.74
N LYS A 90 -7.05 10.31 0.73
CA LYS A 90 -8.06 11.17 0.09
C LYS A 90 -9.13 10.34 -0.63
N GLU A 91 -8.71 9.31 -1.36
CA GLU A 91 -9.65 8.39 -2.03
C GLU A 91 -10.49 7.61 -1.02
N SER A 92 -9.90 7.14 0.08
CA SER A 92 -10.64 6.48 1.18
C SER A 92 -11.78 7.36 1.70
N LYS A 93 -11.52 8.64 1.95
CA LYS A 93 -12.56 9.59 2.37
C LYS A 93 -13.66 9.76 1.33
N LEU A 94 -13.31 9.85 0.05
CA LEU A 94 -14.29 9.97 -1.03
C LEU A 94 -15.17 8.73 -1.17
N LEU A 95 -14.65 7.56 -0.82
CA LEU A 95 -15.38 6.30 -0.83
C LEU A 95 -16.20 6.05 0.46
N GLY A 96 -16.09 6.92 1.46
CA GLY A 96 -16.77 6.74 2.75
C GLY A 96 -16.10 5.71 3.67
N VAL A 97 -14.86 5.33 3.39
CA VAL A 97 -14.05 4.48 4.28
C VAL A 97 -13.76 5.24 5.56
N LYS A 98 -13.99 4.62 6.71
CA LYS A 98 -13.79 5.23 8.03
C LYS A 98 -12.41 4.93 8.60
N ARG A 99 -11.83 3.77 8.24
CA ARG A 99 -10.57 3.29 8.79
C ARG A 99 -9.64 2.83 7.68
N VAL A 100 -8.39 3.25 7.77
CA VAL A 100 -7.34 2.79 6.88
C VAL A 100 -6.24 2.17 7.71
N PHE A 101 -5.81 0.95 7.38
CA PHE A 101 -4.70 0.30 8.05
C PHE A 101 -3.53 0.04 7.12
N ALA A 102 -2.37 -0.25 7.70
CA ALA A 102 -1.19 -0.72 7.01
C ALA A 102 -0.47 -1.76 7.87
N LEU A 103 0.09 -2.78 7.22
CA LEU A 103 1.09 -3.67 7.79
C LEU A 103 2.45 -3.26 7.23
N THR A 104 3.44 -3.03 8.09
CA THR A 104 4.73 -2.49 7.64
C THR A 104 5.90 -2.80 8.58
N TYR A 105 7.11 -2.79 8.03
CA TYR A 105 8.38 -2.76 8.78
C TYR A 105 8.87 -1.35 9.10
N GLN A 106 8.21 -0.31 8.61
CA GLN A 106 8.59 1.10 8.81
C GLN A 106 7.46 1.88 9.48
N PRO A 107 7.08 1.54 10.73
CA PRO A 107 5.94 2.16 11.41
C PRO A 107 6.11 3.68 11.57
N GLU A 108 7.33 4.17 11.82
CA GLU A 108 7.63 5.58 12.04
C GLU A 108 7.27 6.46 10.83
N PHE A 109 7.30 5.90 9.61
CA PHE A 109 6.87 6.60 8.42
C PHE A 109 5.35 6.86 8.43
N PHE A 110 4.56 5.87 8.83
CA PHE A 110 3.09 5.98 8.89
C PHE A 110 2.62 6.80 10.10
N GLU A 111 3.32 6.72 11.23
CA GLU A 111 3.06 7.54 12.43
C GLU A 111 3.15 9.04 12.12
N ARG A 112 4.14 9.46 11.32
CA ARG A 112 4.24 10.86 10.85
C ARG A 112 3.08 11.28 9.95
N LEU A 113 2.32 10.34 9.42
CA LEU A 113 1.08 10.58 8.66
C LEU A 113 -0.18 10.45 9.52
N GLY A 114 0.00 10.27 10.84
CA GLY A 114 -1.03 10.16 11.85
C GLY A 114 -1.75 8.81 11.83
N PHE A 115 -1.03 7.74 11.51
CA PHE A 115 -1.45 6.39 11.87
C PHE A 115 -0.98 6.07 13.29
N GLU A 116 -1.71 5.21 13.99
CA GLU A 116 -1.41 4.77 15.35
C GLU A 116 -1.16 3.26 15.35
N ARG A 117 -0.16 2.79 16.12
CA ARG A 117 0.10 1.35 16.27
C ARG A 117 -1.08 0.68 16.97
N VAL A 118 -1.47 -0.48 16.46
CA VAL A 118 -2.52 -1.31 17.06
C VAL A 118 -2.06 -2.75 17.18
N ASP A 119 -2.69 -3.51 18.07
CA ASP A 119 -2.55 -4.97 18.05
C ASP A 119 -3.17 -5.53 16.76
N LYS A 120 -2.50 -6.48 16.12
CA LYS A 120 -3.04 -7.20 14.95
C LYS A 120 -4.39 -7.85 15.24
N ALA A 121 -4.60 -8.32 16.46
CA ALA A 121 -5.87 -8.91 16.90
C ALA A 121 -7.04 -7.91 16.87
N ALA A 122 -6.77 -6.60 16.85
CA ALA A 122 -7.81 -5.58 16.71
C ALA A 122 -8.32 -5.43 15.26
N LEU A 123 -7.60 -5.98 14.27
CA LEU A 123 -8.01 -5.94 12.87
C LEU A 123 -9.04 -7.07 12.58
N PRO A 124 -10.11 -6.81 11.80
CA PRO A 124 -11.16 -7.79 11.56
C PRO A 124 -10.63 -9.07 10.90
N HIS A 125 -11.07 -10.25 11.33
CA HIS A 125 -10.55 -11.52 10.78
C HIS A 125 -10.66 -11.66 9.25
N LYS A 126 -11.58 -10.94 8.61
CA LYS A 126 -11.74 -10.93 7.15
C LYS A 126 -10.56 -10.29 6.41
N ILE A 127 -9.69 -9.53 7.07
CA ILE A 127 -8.48 -9.00 6.43
C ILE A 127 -7.41 -10.09 6.19
N TRP A 128 -7.51 -11.23 6.87
CA TRP A 128 -6.52 -12.30 6.77
C TRP A 128 -6.67 -13.14 5.49
N THR A 129 -7.67 -12.90 4.63
CA THR A 129 -7.85 -13.66 3.38
C THR A 129 -6.61 -13.59 2.49
N ASP A 130 -5.94 -12.44 2.43
CA ASP A 130 -4.68 -12.30 1.70
C ASP A 130 -3.48 -12.82 2.50
N CYS A 131 -3.56 -12.79 3.84
CA CYS A 131 -2.54 -13.39 4.69
C CYS A 131 -2.51 -14.92 4.57
N LEU A 132 -3.62 -15.60 4.29
CA LEU A 132 -3.62 -17.05 4.02
C LEU A 132 -2.76 -17.44 2.80
N LYS A 133 -2.55 -16.50 1.86
CA LYS A 133 -1.66 -16.67 0.70
C LYS A 133 -0.26 -16.11 0.95
N CYS A 134 -0.03 -15.48 2.09
CA CYS A 134 1.22 -14.85 2.44
C CYS A 134 2.23 -15.90 2.88
N VAL A 135 3.44 -15.83 2.32
CA VAL A 135 4.57 -16.69 2.70
C VAL A 135 5.00 -16.55 4.15
N LYS A 136 4.58 -15.47 4.83
CA LYS A 136 4.87 -15.20 6.24
C LYS A 136 3.75 -15.57 7.20
N PHE A 137 2.65 -16.14 6.73
CA PHE A 137 1.58 -16.58 7.63
C PHE A 137 1.94 -17.91 8.30
N PRO A 138 1.66 -18.09 9.61
CA PRO A 138 1.03 -17.14 10.55
C PRO A 138 2.01 -16.15 11.21
N ASP A 139 3.31 -16.34 11.06
CA ASP A 139 4.38 -15.63 11.75
C ASP A 139 4.71 -14.25 11.15
N CYS A 140 3.68 -13.50 10.76
CA CYS A 140 3.88 -12.15 10.22
C CYS A 140 4.44 -11.25 11.34
N ASP A 141 5.59 -10.66 11.08
CA ASP A 141 6.36 -9.80 11.99
C ASP A 141 6.20 -8.29 11.70
N GLU A 142 5.36 -7.93 10.73
CA GLU A 142 5.03 -6.53 10.43
C GLU A 142 4.32 -5.84 11.59
N THR A 143 4.51 -4.54 11.77
CA THR A 143 3.72 -3.74 12.70
C THR A 143 2.40 -3.33 12.05
N ALA A 144 1.29 -3.49 12.76
CA ALA A 144 -0.01 -3.00 12.33
C ALA A 144 -0.22 -1.55 12.80
N LEU A 145 -0.65 -0.69 11.88
CA LEU A 145 -1.08 0.67 12.21
C LEU A 145 -2.44 0.98 11.58
N VAL A 146 -3.24 1.80 12.26
CA VAL A 146 -4.56 2.25 11.82
C VAL A 146 -4.65 3.76 11.86
N LYS A 147 -5.38 4.34 10.92
CA LYS A 147 -5.79 5.73 10.91
C LYS A 147 -7.31 5.81 10.77
N GLU A 148 -7.94 6.41 11.76
CA GLU A 148 -9.34 6.84 11.67
C GLU A 148 -9.44 8.05 10.74
N LEU A 149 -10.46 8.04 9.87
CA LEU A 149 -10.78 9.11 8.95
C LEU A 149 -12.01 9.88 9.48
N PRO A 150 -11.95 11.22 9.49
CA PRO A 150 -13.09 12.05 9.86
C PRO A 150 -14.20 12.00 8.82
#